data_AF-A0A257MF05-F1
#
_entry.id   AF-A0A257MF05-F1
#
_cell.length_a   1.000
_cell.length_b   1.000
_cell.length_c   1.000
_cell.angle_alpha   90.00
_cell.angle_beta   90.00
_cell.angle_gamma   90.00
#
_symmetry.space_group_name_H-M   'P 1'
#
loop_
_entity.id
_entity.type
_entity.pdbx_description
1 polymer ?
#
loop_
_entity_poly.entity_id
_entity_poly.type
_entity_poly.pdbx_seq_one_letter_code
_entity_poly.pdbx_strand_id
1 'polypeptide(L)'
;MNESQAGADFSRYILDRMRQLEERNLALREQKDRVEGEKRLIENQKLKFEREARKLRSELERLRVGPMIVGTIVDVLDENRVIVKSSTGPRFVVNLSQFIEEEIKPGAQVGLNQQSFAVMCVLPSPRDPAVFGMEIEEAPDVHFEQIGGLDSQISEIREIVELPLKRPDLFTAVGIEPPKGVLLHGPPGTGKTILAKAVAQSTEASFLRVVGSEFVQKYIGEGARLVRELFELAKSKSPAIIFIDELDA
;
A
#
# COMPACT_ATOMS: atom_id res chain seq x y z
N MET A 1 82.36 -4.96 33.43
CA MET A 1 82.21 -6.42 33.18
C MET A 1 80.78 -6.85 32.83
N ASN A 2 79.77 -5.96 32.67
CA ASN A 2 78.37 -6.39 32.43
C ASN A 2 77.79 -6.11 31.03
N GLU A 3 78.46 -5.38 30.13
CA GLU A 3 77.86 -5.01 28.83
C GLU A 3 77.96 -6.12 27.77
N SER A 4 79.03 -6.92 27.75
CA SER A 4 79.21 -7.99 26.76
C SER A 4 78.33 -9.22 27.04
N GLN A 5 78.02 -9.52 28.30
CA GLN A 5 77.05 -10.59 28.65
C GLN A 5 75.61 -10.15 28.38
N ALA A 6 75.25 -8.90 28.70
CA ALA A 6 73.93 -8.36 28.40
C ALA A 6 73.62 -8.31 26.89
N GLY A 7 74.62 -8.01 26.05
CA GLY A 7 74.49 -8.05 24.59
C GLY A 7 74.31 -9.46 24.01
N ALA A 8 74.97 -10.47 24.60
CA ALA A 8 74.80 -11.87 24.21
C ALA A 8 73.43 -12.43 24.62
N ASP A 9 72.95 -12.11 25.83
CA ASP A 9 71.62 -12.51 26.31
C ASP A 9 70.49 -11.82 25.51
N PHE A 10 70.68 -10.53 25.15
CA PHE A 10 69.76 -9.82 24.27
C PHE A 10 69.73 -10.43 22.87
N SER A 11 70.89 -10.78 22.30
CA SER A 11 70.96 -11.42 20.98
C SER A 11 70.24 -12.78 20.96
N ARG A 12 70.39 -13.57 22.03
CA ARG A 12 69.68 -14.85 22.21
C ARG A 12 68.17 -14.65 22.34
N TYR A 13 67.73 -13.66 23.12
CA TYR A 13 66.32 -13.29 23.25
C TYR A 13 65.71 -12.87 21.91
N ILE A 14 66.42 -12.08 21.09
CA ILE A 14 65.97 -11.67 19.76
C ILE A 14 65.85 -12.86 18.83
N LEU A 15 66.80 -13.81 18.85
CA LEU A 15 66.75 -15.02 18.04
C LEU A 15 65.58 -15.94 18.44
N ASP A 16 65.37 -16.15 19.73
CA ASP A 16 64.22 -16.93 20.24
C ASP A 16 62.88 -16.24 19.89
N ARG A 17 62.83 -14.91 19.97
CA ARG A 17 61.65 -14.14 19.58
C ARG A 17 61.38 -14.16 18.07
N MET A 18 62.43 -14.09 17.24
CA MET A 18 62.32 -14.26 15.79
C MET A 18 61.76 -15.63 15.45
N ARG A 19 62.27 -16.69 16.07
CA ARG A 19 61.78 -18.06 15.86
C ARG A 19 60.31 -18.22 16.24
N GLN A 20 59.90 -17.69 17.39
CA GLN A 20 58.49 -17.68 17.81
C GLN A 20 57.59 -16.92 16.82
N LEU A 21 58.07 -15.79 16.29
CA LEU A 21 57.33 -15.01 15.31
C LEU A 21 57.23 -15.72 13.96
N GLU A 22 58.27 -16.44 13.54
CA GLU A 22 58.25 -17.27 12.34
C GLU A 22 57.26 -18.43 12.46
N GLU A 23 57.27 -19.16 13.58
CA GLU A 23 56.31 -20.24 13.86
C GLU A 23 54.87 -19.71 13.89
N ARG A 24 54.63 -18.55 14.53
CA ARG A 24 53.31 -17.92 14.57
C ARG A 24 52.87 -17.42 13.20
N ASN A 25 53.78 -16.88 12.39
CA ASN A 25 53.47 -16.47 11.02
C ASN A 25 53.12 -17.68 10.14
N LEU A 26 53.78 -18.82 10.31
CA LEU A 26 53.47 -20.04 9.58
C LEU A 26 52.06 -20.54 9.95
N ALA A 27 51.75 -20.63 11.25
CA ALA A 27 50.42 -21.03 11.71
C ALA A 27 49.30 -20.10 11.23
N LEU A 28 49.54 -18.77 11.23
CA LEU A 28 48.57 -17.79 10.72
C LEU A 28 48.35 -17.93 9.21
N ARG A 29 49.39 -18.28 8.43
CA ARG A 29 49.26 -18.54 6.98
C ARG A 29 48.41 -19.77 6.71
N GLU A 30 48.67 -20.87 7.42
CA GLU A 30 47.87 -22.09 7.30
C GLU A 30 46.40 -21.85 7.69
N GLN A 31 46.16 -21.09 8.77
CA GLN A 31 44.81 -20.72 9.17
C GLN A 31 44.12 -19.86 8.11
N LYS A 32 44.84 -18.90 7.51
CA LYS A 32 44.33 -18.07 6.42
C LYS A 32 43.93 -18.92 5.21
N ASP A 33 44.80 -19.83 4.78
CA ASP A 33 44.54 -20.70 3.62
C ASP A 33 43.33 -21.61 3.86
N ARG A 34 43.18 -22.12 5.10
CA ARG A 34 42.00 -22.89 5.50
C ARG A 34 40.72 -22.06 5.41
N VAL A 35 40.70 -20.85 5.97
CA VAL A 35 39.54 -19.95 5.94
C VAL A 35 39.22 -19.53 4.50
N GLU A 36 40.22 -19.26 3.66
CA GLU A 36 40.01 -18.96 2.25
C GLU A 36 39.40 -20.16 1.49
N GLY A 37 39.82 -21.39 1.82
CA GLY A 37 39.22 -22.61 1.28
C GLY A 37 37.75 -22.76 1.67
N GLU A 38 37.43 -22.60 2.95
CA GLU A 38 36.06 -22.65 3.47
C GLU A 38 35.17 -21.55 2.84
N LYS A 39 35.70 -20.33 2.72
CA LYS A 39 35.01 -19.21 2.05
C LYS A 39 34.65 -19.55 0.60
N ARG A 40 35.59 -20.10 -0.17
CA ARG A 40 35.35 -20.51 -1.57
C ARG A 40 34.27 -21.59 -1.66
N LEU A 41 34.22 -22.52 -0.73
CA LEU A 41 33.18 -23.55 -0.70
C LEU A 41 31.80 -22.94 -0.46
N ILE A 42 31.69 -22.05 0.53
CA ILE A 42 30.44 -21.36 0.87
C ILE A 42 29.97 -20.48 -0.28
N GLU A 43 30.87 -19.73 -0.92
CA GLU A 43 30.53 -18.90 -2.09
C GLU A 43 29.98 -19.75 -3.26
N ASN A 44 30.57 -20.92 -3.50
CA ASN A 44 30.08 -21.85 -4.50
C ASN A 44 28.68 -22.42 -4.15
N GLN A 45 28.45 -22.76 -2.88
CA GLN A 45 27.13 -23.21 -2.42
C GLN A 45 26.09 -22.10 -2.54
N LYS A 46 26.43 -20.88 -2.12
CA LYS A 46 25.58 -19.69 -2.26
C LYS A 46 25.17 -19.49 -3.72
N LEU A 47 26.12 -19.56 -4.65
CA LEU A 47 25.85 -19.42 -6.08
C LEU A 47 24.91 -20.50 -6.61
N LYS A 48 25.03 -21.75 -6.14
CA LYS A 48 24.11 -22.84 -6.50
C LYS A 48 22.69 -22.55 -6.01
N PHE A 49 22.54 -22.21 -4.73
CA PHE A 49 21.23 -21.90 -4.16
C PHE A 49 20.58 -20.65 -4.80
N GLU A 50 21.36 -19.62 -5.13
CA GLU A 50 20.85 -18.46 -5.85
C GLU A 50 20.33 -18.80 -7.24
N ARG A 51 20.97 -19.74 -7.95
CA ARG A 51 20.51 -20.22 -9.26
C ARG A 51 19.22 -21.02 -9.14
N GLU A 52 19.14 -21.92 -8.16
CA GLU A 52 17.92 -22.68 -7.87
C GLU A 52 16.75 -21.76 -7.49
N ALA A 53 17.00 -20.77 -6.62
CA ALA A 53 16.01 -19.78 -6.24
C ALA A 53 15.49 -18.98 -7.45
N ARG A 54 16.38 -18.55 -8.37
CA ARG A 54 15.97 -17.88 -9.61
C ARG A 54 15.11 -18.78 -10.50
N LYS A 55 15.46 -20.06 -10.60
CA LYS A 55 14.70 -21.04 -11.39
C LYS A 55 13.29 -21.23 -10.82
N LEU A 56 13.19 -21.48 -9.51
CA LEU A 56 11.90 -21.64 -8.82
C LEU A 56 11.02 -20.38 -8.93
N ARG A 57 11.62 -19.19 -8.79
CA ARG A 57 10.89 -17.92 -8.99
C ARG A 57 10.37 -17.78 -10.42
N SER A 58 11.16 -18.15 -11.43
CA SER A 58 10.72 -18.12 -12.82
C SER A 58 9.58 -19.10 -13.10
N GLU A 59 9.61 -20.29 -12.49
CA GLU A 59 8.52 -21.27 -12.58
C GLU A 59 7.23 -20.73 -11.92
N LEU A 60 7.35 -20.07 -10.76
CA LEU A 60 6.22 -19.45 -10.07
C LEU A 60 5.58 -18.31 -10.88
N GLU A 61 6.40 -17.45 -11.49
CA GLU A 61 5.91 -16.37 -12.37
C GLU A 61 5.14 -16.91 -13.58
N ARG A 62 5.59 -18.02 -14.18
CA ARG A 62 4.85 -18.67 -15.27
C ARG A 62 3.47 -19.17 -14.83
N LEU A 63 3.34 -19.62 -13.59
CA LEU A 63 2.04 -20.00 -13.02
C LEU A 63 1.12 -18.80 -12.77
N ARG A 64 1.68 -17.60 -12.56
CA ARG A 64 0.91 -16.35 -12.35
C ARG A 64 0.42 -15.71 -13.65
N VAL A 65 1.17 -15.84 -14.75
CA VAL A 65 0.87 -15.16 -16.03
C VAL A 65 -0.17 -15.92 -16.88
N GLY A 66 -0.46 -17.18 -16.54
CA GLY A 66 -1.52 -17.96 -17.21
C GLY A 66 -2.91 -17.35 -17.02
N PRO A 67 -3.85 -17.60 -17.94
CA PRO A 67 -5.23 -17.14 -17.77
C PRO A 67 -5.80 -17.68 -16.46
N MET A 68 -6.32 -16.79 -15.62
CA MET A 68 -6.92 -17.13 -14.33
C MET A 68 -8.44 -17.19 -14.44
N ILE A 69 -9.06 -18.06 -13.65
CA ILE A 69 -10.52 -18.13 -13.51
C ILE A 69 -10.93 -17.14 -12.43
N VAL A 70 -11.85 -16.24 -12.75
CA VAL A 70 -12.43 -15.33 -11.75
C VAL A 70 -13.43 -16.10 -10.89
N GLY A 71 -13.26 -16.01 -9.57
CA GLY A 71 -14.17 -16.56 -8.57
C GLY A 71 -14.48 -15.57 -7.47
N THR A 72 -15.46 -15.91 -6.63
CA THR A 72 -15.83 -15.12 -5.45
C THR A 72 -15.71 -15.97 -4.21
N ILE A 73 -15.08 -15.44 -3.17
CA ILE A 73 -14.99 -16.13 -1.88
C ILE A 73 -16.35 -16.11 -1.22
N VAL A 74 -16.86 -17.30 -0.90
CA VAL A 74 -18.13 -17.46 -0.20
C VAL A 74 -17.90 -17.41 1.30
N ASP A 75 -16.87 -18.12 1.76
CA ASP A 75 -16.58 -18.26 3.18
C ASP A 75 -15.12 -18.67 3.42
N VAL A 76 -14.62 -18.38 4.62
CA VAL A 76 -13.27 -18.75 5.06
C VAL A 76 -13.42 -19.82 6.13
N LEU A 77 -12.87 -21.01 5.88
CA LEU A 77 -12.97 -22.12 6.83
C LEU A 77 -11.87 -22.02 7.89
N ASP A 78 -10.62 -21.95 7.42
CA ASP A 78 -9.40 -21.89 8.24
C ASP A 78 -8.35 -20.99 7.58
N GLU A 79 -7.20 -20.78 8.23
CA GLU A 79 -6.07 -19.97 7.71
C GLU A 79 -5.58 -20.37 6.31
N ASN A 80 -5.76 -21.64 5.91
CA ASN A 80 -5.26 -22.18 4.64
C ASN A 80 -6.36 -22.62 3.66
N ARG A 81 -7.64 -22.59 4.04
CA ARG A 81 -8.73 -23.15 3.24
C ARG A 81 -9.91 -22.20 3.14
N VAL A 82 -10.37 -21.98 1.91
CA VAL A 82 -11.51 -21.11 1.62
C VAL A 82 -12.50 -21.79 0.69
N ILE A 83 -13.77 -21.42 0.81
CA ILE A 83 -14.82 -21.81 -0.12
C ILE A 83 -14.90 -20.74 -1.20
N VAL A 84 -14.67 -21.13 -2.44
CA VAL A 84 -14.76 -20.22 -3.59
C VAL A 84 -15.85 -20.70 -4.53
N LYS A 85 -16.67 -19.77 -5.01
CA LYS A 85 -17.61 -19.98 -6.09
C LYS A 85 -16.94 -19.57 -7.39
N SER A 86 -16.71 -20.53 -8.28
CA SER A 86 -16.24 -20.25 -9.64
C SER A 86 -17.32 -19.50 -10.44
N SER A 87 -16.93 -18.68 -11.42
CA SER A 87 -17.84 -18.08 -12.39
C SER A 87 -18.71 -19.11 -13.12
N THR A 88 -18.23 -20.36 -13.22
CA THR A 88 -18.94 -21.49 -13.81
C THR A 88 -20.04 -22.09 -12.92
N GLY A 89 -20.23 -21.60 -11.69
CA GLY A 89 -21.34 -21.97 -10.81
C GLY A 89 -21.05 -22.88 -9.61
N PRO A 90 -20.18 -23.91 -9.69
CA PRO A 90 -19.92 -24.78 -8.54
C PRO A 90 -19.07 -24.09 -7.47
N ARG A 91 -19.24 -24.57 -6.23
CA ARG A 91 -18.44 -24.16 -5.07
C ARG A 91 -17.35 -25.20 -4.83
N PHE A 92 -16.13 -24.73 -4.63
CA PHE A 92 -14.98 -25.57 -4.33
C PHE A 92 -14.38 -25.16 -3.00
N VAL A 93 -13.89 -26.14 -2.25
CA VAL A 93 -12.97 -25.90 -1.13
C VAL A 93 -11.57 -25.93 -1.70
N VAL A 94 -10.85 -24.82 -1.60
CA VAL A 94 -9.53 -24.67 -2.21
C VAL A 94 -8.52 -24.17 -1.19
N ASN A 95 -7.25 -24.45 -1.45
CA ASN A 95 -6.16 -23.96 -0.63
C ASN A 95 -5.81 -22.52 -0.98
N LEU A 96 -5.48 -21.75 0.05
CA LEU A 96 -4.87 -20.44 -0.08
C LEU A 96 -3.40 -20.59 -0.44
N SER A 97 -2.95 -19.77 -1.39
CA SER A 97 -1.53 -19.66 -1.69
C SER A 97 -0.82 -18.91 -0.56
N GLN A 98 0.35 -19.39 -0.15
CA GLN A 98 1.20 -18.75 0.88
C GLN A 98 1.71 -17.36 0.49
N PHE A 99 1.49 -16.95 -0.77
CA PHE A 99 1.94 -15.68 -1.32
C PHE A 99 0.90 -14.56 -1.21
N ILE A 100 -0.22 -14.78 -0.52
CA ILE A 100 -1.24 -13.77 -0.30
C ILE A 100 -0.94 -13.07 1.02
N GLU A 101 -0.56 -11.79 0.95
CA GLU A 101 -0.31 -10.94 2.13
C GLU A 101 -1.59 -10.22 2.60
N GLU A 102 -2.62 -10.17 1.75
CA GLU A 102 -3.88 -9.48 2.03
C GLU A 102 -4.85 -10.33 2.85
N GLU A 103 -5.52 -9.70 3.82
CA GLU A 103 -6.54 -10.36 4.63
C GLU A 103 -7.78 -10.67 3.79
N ILE A 104 -8.12 -11.95 3.72
CA ILE A 104 -9.15 -12.45 2.84
C ILE A 104 -10.52 -12.35 3.51
N LYS A 105 -11.43 -11.60 2.88
CA LYS A 105 -12.81 -11.42 3.36
C LYS A 105 -13.81 -12.17 2.49
N PRO A 106 -14.87 -12.75 3.07
CA PRO A 106 -16.01 -13.24 2.32
C PRO A 106 -16.55 -12.15 1.38
N GLY A 107 -16.87 -12.52 0.14
CA GLY A 107 -17.33 -11.62 -0.91
C GLY A 107 -16.22 -11.03 -1.80
N ALA A 108 -14.94 -11.20 -1.46
CA ALA A 108 -13.83 -10.75 -2.31
C ALA A 108 -13.78 -11.52 -3.64
N GLN A 109 -13.43 -10.82 -4.72
CA GLN A 109 -13.11 -11.46 -6.00
C GLN A 109 -11.67 -11.97 -5.97
N VAL A 110 -11.44 -13.15 -6.54
CA VAL A 110 -10.13 -13.80 -6.56
C VAL A 110 -9.82 -14.39 -7.92
N GLY A 111 -8.53 -14.40 -8.24
CA GLY A 111 -7.98 -15.15 -9.35
C GLY A 111 -7.64 -16.56 -8.92
N LEU A 112 -8.30 -17.54 -9.54
CA LEU A 112 -8.07 -18.96 -9.33
C LEU A 112 -7.18 -19.52 -10.45
N ASN A 113 -6.27 -20.43 -10.11
CA ASN A 113 -5.55 -21.22 -11.10
C ASN A 113 -6.51 -22.16 -11.83
N GLN A 114 -6.39 -22.29 -13.16
CA GLN A 114 -7.22 -23.18 -13.97
C GLN A 114 -7.12 -24.67 -13.60
N GLN A 115 -5.95 -25.14 -13.18
CA GLN A 115 -5.72 -26.57 -12.95
C GLN A 115 -6.05 -26.99 -11.51
N SER A 116 -5.65 -26.18 -10.54
CA SER A 116 -5.77 -26.51 -9.11
C SER A 116 -6.90 -25.78 -8.38
N PHE A 117 -7.51 -24.77 -9.02
CA PHE A 117 -8.44 -23.82 -8.39
C PHE A 117 -7.87 -23.13 -7.14
N ALA A 118 -6.56 -23.19 -6.90
CA ALA A 118 -5.92 -22.49 -5.80
C ALA A 118 -6.05 -20.98 -5.99
N VAL A 119 -6.27 -20.26 -4.89
CA VAL A 119 -6.33 -18.79 -4.90
C VAL A 119 -4.91 -18.27 -5.14
N MET A 120 -4.69 -17.62 -6.28
CA MET A 120 -3.39 -17.08 -6.68
C MET A 120 -3.24 -15.61 -6.27
N CYS A 121 -4.32 -14.84 -6.38
CA CYS A 121 -4.39 -13.43 -6.02
C CYS A 121 -5.80 -13.02 -5.63
N VAL A 122 -5.90 -11.95 -4.85
CA VAL A 122 -7.14 -11.20 -4.65
C VAL A 122 -7.26 -10.19 -5.79
N LEU A 123 -8.40 -10.20 -6.48
CA LEU A 123 -8.69 -9.21 -7.49
C LEU A 123 -9.28 -7.98 -6.79
N PRO A 124 -8.91 -6.76 -7.21
CA PRO A 124 -9.62 -5.58 -6.74
C PRO A 124 -11.10 -5.78 -7.03
N SER A 125 -11.96 -5.43 -6.07
CA SER A 125 -13.40 -5.44 -6.31
C SER A 125 -13.66 -4.68 -7.61
N PRO A 126 -14.50 -5.22 -8.52
CA PRO A 126 -14.89 -4.51 -9.72
C PRO A 126 -15.66 -3.28 -9.23
N ARG A 127 -14.94 -2.18 -9.09
CA ARG A 127 -15.53 -0.86 -8.87
C ARG A 127 -16.30 -0.58 -10.15
N ASP A 128 -17.60 -0.34 -10.03
CA ASP A 128 -18.43 -0.15 -11.22
C ASP A 128 -17.87 0.99 -12.06
N PRO A 129 -17.83 0.86 -13.40
CA PRO A 129 -17.49 1.96 -14.29
C PRO A 129 -18.35 3.21 -14.08
N ALA A 130 -19.56 3.05 -13.50
CA ALA A 130 -20.41 4.16 -13.09
C ALA A 130 -19.78 5.01 -11.96
N VAL A 131 -19.04 4.39 -11.03
CA VAL A 131 -18.28 5.10 -9.99
C VAL A 131 -17.02 5.76 -10.57
N PHE A 132 -16.44 5.20 -11.64
CA PHE A 132 -15.39 5.87 -12.43
C PHE A 132 -15.91 6.98 -13.35
N GLY A 133 -17.20 6.98 -13.67
CA GLY A 133 -17.88 8.08 -14.37
C GLY A 133 -18.10 9.31 -13.50
N MET A 134 -17.94 9.17 -12.18
CA MET A 134 -17.82 10.30 -11.26
C MET A 134 -16.48 10.99 -11.56
N GLU A 135 -16.53 12.24 -11.98
CA GLU A 135 -15.35 13.03 -12.29
C GLU A 135 -14.50 13.18 -11.03
N ILE A 136 -13.48 12.34 -10.91
CA ILE A 136 -12.40 12.53 -9.95
C ILE A 136 -11.51 13.63 -10.53
N GLU A 137 -11.88 14.89 -10.29
CA GLU A 137 -10.95 16.00 -10.49
C GLU A 137 -9.98 15.98 -9.31
N GLU A 138 -8.75 15.51 -9.54
CA GLU A 138 -7.74 15.45 -8.46
C GLU A 138 -7.37 16.84 -7.90
N ALA A 139 -7.67 17.90 -8.64
CA ALA A 139 -7.47 19.29 -8.26
C ALA A 139 -8.18 20.23 -9.28
N PRO A 140 -9.35 20.82 -8.95
CA PRO A 140 -9.96 21.82 -9.81
C PRO A 140 -9.06 23.07 -9.92
N ASP A 141 -8.86 23.62 -11.11
CA ASP A 141 -7.99 24.81 -11.34
C ASP A 141 -8.66 26.14 -10.93
N VAL A 142 -9.49 26.12 -9.90
CA VAL A 142 -10.25 27.26 -9.40
C VAL A 142 -9.65 27.74 -8.10
N HIS A 143 -9.23 29.01 -8.05
CA HIS A 143 -8.69 29.63 -6.85
C HIS A 143 -9.71 30.56 -6.21
N PHE A 144 -9.62 30.75 -4.89
CA PHE A 144 -10.48 31.71 -4.17
C PHE A 144 -10.38 33.15 -4.69
N GLU A 145 -9.23 33.52 -5.26
CA GLU A 145 -9.00 34.84 -5.87
C GLU A 145 -9.90 35.10 -7.09
N GLN A 146 -10.41 34.04 -7.72
CA GLN A 146 -11.34 34.14 -8.84
C GLN A 146 -12.79 34.39 -8.39
N ILE A 147 -13.08 34.29 -7.09
CA ILE A 147 -14.42 34.46 -6.52
C ILE A 147 -14.53 35.85 -5.88
N GLY A 148 -15.32 36.74 -6.48
CA GLY A 148 -15.57 38.08 -5.95
C GLY A 148 -16.83 38.16 -5.08
N GLY A 149 -16.76 38.94 -3.99
CA GLY A 149 -17.95 39.39 -3.23
C GLY A 149 -18.57 38.35 -2.28
N LEU A 150 -17.89 37.24 -2.02
CA LEU A 150 -18.34 36.15 -1.13
C LEU A 150 -17.39 35.92 0.07
N ASP A 151 -16.71 36.98 0.53
CA ASP A 151 -15.63 36.88 1.52
C ASP A 151 -16.09 36.24 2.84
N SER A 152 -17.31 36.53 3.30
CA SER A 152 -17.86 35.94 4.52
C SER A 152 -18.12 34.44 4.37
N GLN A 153 -18.71 34.01 3.24
CA GLN A 153 -18.99 32.60 2.96
C GLN A 153 -17.70 31.81 2.73
N ILE A 154 -16.69 32.42 2.08
CA ILE A 154 -15.36 31.83 1.92
C ILE A 154 -14.72 31.59 3.29
N SER A 155 -14.77 32.57 4.20
CA SER A 155 -14.21 32.42 5.54
C SER A 155 -14.89 31.29 6.33
N GLU A 156 -16.23 31.24 6.29
CA GLU A 156 -17.02 30.23 7.00
C GLU A 156 -16.72 28.80 6.50
N ILE A 157 -16.67 28.61 5.18
CA ILE A 157 -16.36 27.28 4.62
C ILE A 157 -14.90 26.89 4.90
N ARG A 158 -13.95 27.84 4.86
CA ARG A 158 -12.55 27.55 5.21
C ARG A 158 -12.42 27.07 6.65
N GLU A 159 -13.12 27.70 7.59
CA GLU A 159 -13.12 27.26 8.99
C GLU A 159 -13.74 25.88 9.16
N ILE A 160 -14.81 25.59 8.42
CA ILE A 160 -15.52 24.30 8.52
C ILE A 160 -14.77 23.16 7.86
N VAL A 161 -14.08 23.39 6.74
CA VAL A 161 -13.46 22.33 5.93
C VAL A 161 -11.94 22.28 6.09
N GLU A 162 -11.24 23.42 6.03
CA GLU A 162 -9.77 23.42 6.12
C GLU A 162 -9.28 23.20 7.55
N LEU A 163 -9.96 23.79 8.55
CA LEU A 163 -9.50 23.73 9.94
C LEU A 163 -9.46 22.30 10.50
N PRO A 164 -10.50 21.45 10.30
CA PRO A 164 -10.45 20.05 10.76
C PRO A 164 -9.38 19.22 10.04
N LEU A 165 -9.14 19.50 8.75
CA LEU A 165 -8.14 18.78 7.95
C LEU A 165 -6.71 19.17 8.32
N LYS A 166 -6.44 20.45 8.54
CA LYS A 166 -5.09 20.98 8.84
C LYS A 166 -4.72 20.87 10.32
N ARG A 167 -5.69 21.01 11.24
CA ARG A 167 -5.44 21.08 12.70
C ARG A 167 -6.52 20.36 13.53
N PRO A 168 -6.58 19.01 13.47
CA PRO A 168 -7.51 18.23 14.28
C PRO A 168 -7.28 18.39 15.80
N ASP A 169 -6.06 18.72 16.22
CA ASP A 169 -5.68 18.87 17.63
C ASP A 169 -6.49 19.96 18.35
N LEU A 170 -6.85 21.04 17.64
CA LEU A 170 -7.63 22.14 18.19
C LEU A 170 -9.04 21.70 18.58
N PHE A 171 -9.68 20.85 17.77
CA PHE A 171 -11.01 20.31 18.06
C PHE A 171 -10.99 19.40 19.29
N THR A 172 -9.92 18.62 19.43
CA THR A 172 -9.74 17.70 20.56
C THR A 172 -9.44 18.45 21.86
N ALA A 173 -8.64 19.52 21.80
CA ALA A 173 -8.31 20.35 22.96
C ALA A 173 -9.51 21.13 23.50
N VAL A 174 -10.39 21.62 22.61
CA VAL A 174 -11.61 22.35 22.98
C VAL A 174 -12.76 21.37 23.31
N GLY A 175 -12.68 20.11 22.88
CA GLY A 175 -13.70 19.08 23.13
C GLY A 175 -14.95 19.24 22.25
N ILE A 176 -14.80 19.83 21.06
CA ILE A 176 -15.91 20.04 20.12
C ILE A 176 -15.75 19.05 18.95
N GLU A 177 -16.84 18.41 18.55
CA GLU A 177 -16.84 17.54 17.38
C GLU A 177 -16.73 18.36 16.08
N PRO A 178 -15.86 17.97 15.13
CA PRO A 178 -15.78 18.65 13.85
C PRO A 178 -17.09 18.46 13.06
N PRO A 179 -17.51 19.47 12.29
CA PRO A 179 -18.68 19.38 11.43
C PRO A 179 -18.50 18.26 10.38
N LYS A 180 -19.55 17.44 10.19
CA LYS A 180 -19.49 16.26 9.30
C LYS A 180 -19.80 16.56 7.84
N GLY A 181 -20.40 17.72 7.54
CA GLY A 181 -20.81 18.08 6.19
C GLY A 181 -21.28 19.54 6.11
N VAL A 182 -21.33 20.06 4.88
CA VAL A 182 -21.72 21.43 4.57
C VAL A 182 -22.87 21.41 3.58
N LEU A 183 -23.88 22.26 3.79
CA LEU A 183 -25.00 22.43 2.88
C LEU A 183 -24.96 23.84 2.29
N LEU A 184 -24.77 23.95 0.98
CA LEU A 184 -24.79 25.23 0.26
C LEU A 184 -26.17 25.49 -0.36
N HIS A 185 -26.94 26.40 0.21
CA HIS A 185 -28.26 26.78 -0.29
C HIS A 185 -28.29 28.23 -0.82
N GLY A 186 -29.30 28.57 -1.63
CA GLY A 186 -29.38 29.86 -2.33
C GLY A 186 -29.86 29.74 -3.78
N PRO A 187 -30.22 30.87 -4.42
CA PRO A 187 -30.67 30.89 -5.81
C PRO A 187 -29.57 30.43 -6.78
N PRO A 188 -29.94 29.91 -7.97
CA PRO A 188 -28.97 29.52 -9.00
C PRO A 188 -28.15 30.73 -9.45
N GLY A 189 -26.89 30.51 -9.84
CA GLY A 189 -25.98 31.57 -10.28
C GLY A 189 -25.22 32.29 -9.17
N THR A 190 -25.33 31.86 -7.91
CA THR A 190 -24.59 32.42 -6.75
C THR A 190 -23.19 31.83 -6.54
N GLY A 191 -22.69 31.02 -7.49
CA GLY A 191 -21.31 30.51 -7.46
C GLY A 191 -21.06 29.34 -6.51
N LYS A 192 -22.08 28.64 -5.99
CA LYS A 192 -21.93 27.50 -5.07
C LYS A 192 -20.98 26.41 -5.59
N THR A 193 -21.15 26.00 -6.84
CA THR A 193 -20.31 24.96 -7.47
C THR A 193 -18.86 25.43 -7.62
N ILE A 194 -18.65 26.72 -7.94
CA ILE A 194 -17.31 27.33 -8.05
C ILE A 194 -16.64 27.41 -6.67
N LEU A 195 -17.41 27.79 -5.64
CA LEU A 195 -16.94 27.86 -4.26
C LEU A 195 -16.48 26.49 -3.75
N ALA A 196 -17.24 25.42 -4.02
CA ALA A 196 -16.86 24.06 -3.66
C ALA A 196 -15.56 23.60 -4.37
N LYS A 197 -15.41 23.93 -5.66
CA LYS A 197 -14.18 23.63 -6.43
C LYS A 197 -12.96 24.36 -5.85
N ALA A 198 -13.11 25.64 -5.47
CA ALA A 198 -12.03 26.42 -4.87
C ALA A 198 -11.57 25.89 -3.51
N VAL A 199 -12.51 25.38 -2.70
CA VAL A 199 -12.20 24.77 -1.40
C VAL A 199 -11.40 23.49 -1.58
N ALA A 200 -11.81 22.63 -2.53
CA ALA A 200 -11.09 21.40 -2.82
C ALA A 200 -9.63 21.66 -3.23
N GLN A 201 -9.43 22.65 -4.10
CA GLN A 201 -8.10 23.08 -4.54
C GLN A 201 -7.23 23.58 -3.38
N SER A 202 -7.78 24.40 -2.49
CA SER A 202 -7.05 24.93 -1.33
C SER A 202 -6.66 23.87 -0.29
N THR A 203 -7.45 22.80 -0.19
CA THR A 203 -7.18 21.67 0.70
C THR A 203 -6.25 20.61 0.10
N GLU A 204 -5.90 20.71 -1.19
CA GLU A 204 -5.18 19.66 -1.94
C GLU A 204 -5.82 18.27 -1.75
N ALA A 205 -7.14 18.24 -1.58
CA ALA A 205 -7.91 17.03 -1.32
C ALA A 205 -8.54 16.51 -2.61
N SER A 206 -8.69 15.19 -2.71
CA SER A 206 -9.37 14.59 -3.87
C SER A 206 -10.81 15.08 -3.95
N PHE A 207 -11.20 15.69 -5.09
CA PHE A 207 -12.58 16.15 -5.31
C PHE A 207 -13.39 15.06 -6.04
N LEU A 208 -14.43 14.58 -5.38
CA LEU A 208 -15.35 13.59 -5.94
C LEU A 208 -16.68 14.28 -6.25
N ARG A 209 -16.89 14.62 -7.52
CA ARG A 209 -18.13 15.25 -7.99
C ARG A 209 -19.16 14.19 -8.38
N VAL A 210 -20.37 14.28 -7.82
CA VAL A 210 -21.50 13.41 -8.16
C VAL A 210 -22.74 14.28 -8.35
N VAL A 211 -23.56 13.97 -9.35
CA VAL A 211 -24.87 14.63 -9.54
C VAL A 211 -25.94 13.79 -8.83
N GLY A 212 -26.86 14.40 -8.08
CA GLY A 212 -27.88 13.72 -7.29
C GLY A 212 -28.72 12.72 -8.09
N SER A 213 -29.02 13.06 -9.35
CA SER A 213 -29.74 12.20 -10.30
C SER A 213 -29.03 10.88 -10.61
N GLU A 214 -27.71 10.78 -10.42
CA GLU A 214 -26.96 9.53 -10.61
C GLU A 214 -27.29 8.46 -9.58
N PHE A 215 -27.80 8.84 -8.41
CA PHE A 215 -28.22 7.88 -7.39
C PHE A 215 -29.56 7.23 -7.71
N VAL A 216 -30.35 7.80 -8.63
CA VAL A 216 -31.66 7.30 -9.02
C VAL A 216 -31.51 6.31 -10.17
N GLN A 217 -31.48 5.01 -9.84
CA GLN A 217 -31.29 3.93 -10.80
C GLN A 217 -32.60 3.18 -11.09
N LYS A 218 -32.71 2.62 -12.30
CA LYS A 218 -33.88 1.85 -12.75
C LYS A 218 -34.10 0.58 -11.90
N TYR A 219 -33.02 -0.02 -11.39
CA TYR A 219 -33.08 -1.25 -10.63
C TYR A 219 -33.00 -0.97 -9.12
N ILE A 220 -33.83 -1.67 -8.36
CA ILE A 220 -33.92 -1.54 -6.91
C ILE A 220 -32.58 -1.96 -6.28
N GLY A 221 -32.04 -1.09 -5.43
CA GLY A 221 -30.82 -1.38 -4.65
C GLY A 221 -29.51 -0.95 -5.32
N GLU A 222 -29.51 -0.60 -6.62
CA GLU A 222 -28.31 -0.09 -7.30
C GLU A 222 -27.86 1.26 -6.74
N GLY A 223 -28.78 2.20 -6.48
CA GLY A 223 -28.46 3.49 -5.87
C GLY A 223 -27.79 3.34 -4.50
N ALA A 224 -28.30 2.44 -3.65
CA ALA A 224 -27.71 2.18 -2.33
C ALA A 224 -26.30 1.55 -2.43
N ARG A 225 -26.05 0.74 -3.48
CA ARG A 225 -24.72 0.19 -3.76
C ARG A 225 -23.76 1.31 -4.17
N LEU A 226 -24.17 2.19 -5.10
CA LEU A 226 -23.37 3.33 -5.56
C LEU A 226 -22.95 4.26 -4.41
N VAL A 227 -23.87 4.56 -3.49
CA VAL A 227 -23.54 5.37 -2.30
C VAL A 227 -22.45 4.71 -1.46
N ARG A 228 -22.54 3.40 -1.20
CA ARG A 228 -21.51 2.69 -0.42
C ARG A 228 -20.16 2.72 -1.13
N GLU A 229 -20.14 2.44 -2.43
CA GLU A 229 -18.91 2.45 -3.23
C GLU A 229 -18.27 3.85 -3.29
N LEU A 230 -19.08 4.92 -3.37
CA LEU A 230 -18.60 6.31 -3.32
C LEU A 230 -17.88 6.62 -2.00
N PHE A 231 -18.46 6.24 -0.85
CA PHE A 231 -17.82 6.44 0.45
C PHE A 231 -16.58 5.56 0.64
N GLU A 232 -16.56 4.34 0.11
CA GLU A 232 -15.37 3.49 0.09
C GLU A 232 -14.25 4.09 -0.77
N LEU A 233 -14.59 4.66 -1.92
CA LEU A 233 -13.65 5.36 -2.79
C LEU A 233 -13.05 6.58 -2.08
N ALA A 234 -13.90 7.42 -1.47
CA ALA A 234 -13.45 8.58 -0.70
C ALA A 234 -12.52 8.18 0.45
N LYS A 235 -12.83 7.08 1.15
CA LYS A 235 -11.97 6.56 2.22
C LYS A 235 -10.61 6.09 1.68
N SER A 236 -10.58 5.45 0.50
CA SER A 236 -9.33 5.02 -0.14
C SER A 236 -8.48 6.18 -0.65
N LYS A 237 -9.11 7.31 -0.98
CA LYS A 237 -8.47 8.55 -1.45
C LYS A 237 -8.36 9.63 -0.38
N SER A 238 -8.43 9.26 0.90
CA SER A 238 -8.36 10.22 2.01
C SER A 238 -7.03 10.99 1.99
N PRO A 239 -7.03 12.34 2.07
CA PRO A 239 -8.18 13.24 2.29
C PRO A 239 -9.01 13.49 1.01
N ALA A 240 -10.34 13.37 1.13
CA ALA A 240 -11.26 13.53 0.00
C ALA A 240 -12.51 14.36 0.39
N ILE A 241 -13.01 15.15 -0.56
CA ILE A 241 -14.26 15.92 -0.46
C ILE A 241 -15.26 15.35 -1.47
N ILE A 242 -16.42 14.92 -0.98
CA ILE A 242 -17.54 14.50 -1.80
C ILE A 242 -18.45 15.70 -2.03
N PHE A 243 -18.65 16.09 -3.28
CA PHE A 243 -19.58 17.14 -3.68
C PHE A 243 -20.77 16.52 -4.41
N ILE A 244 -21.96 16.67 -3.83
CA ILE A 244 -23.22 16.24 -4.43
C ILE A 244 -23.94 17.48 -4.96
N ASP A 245 -24.01 17.60 -6.28
CA ASP A 245 -24.79 18.65 -6.94
C ASP A 245 -26.25 18.22 -7.10
N GLU A 246 -27.19 19.16 -7.19
CA GLU A 246 -28.63 18.89 -7.45
C GLU A 246 -29.26 17.85 -6.50
N LEU A 247 -29.09 18.05 -5.18
CA LEU A 247 -29.65 17.15 -4.14
C LEU A 247 -31.19 17.23 -4.03
N ASP A 248 -31.84 18.11 -4.78
CA ASP A 248 -33.29 18.30 -4.83
C ASP A 248 -34.02 17.36 -5.82
N ALA A 249 -33.28 16.55 -6.59
CA ALA A 249 -33.79 15.60 -7.57
C ALA A 249 -34.31 14.28 -6.98
#